data_AF-A0A846ZXM2-F1
#
_entry.id   AF-A0A846ZXM2-F1
#
_cell.length_a   1.000
_cell.length_b   1.000
_cell.length_c   1.000
_cell.angle_alpha   90.00
_cell.angle_beta   90.00
_cell.angle_gamma   90.00
#
_symmetry.space_group_name_H-M   'P 1'
#
loop_
_entity.id
_entity.type
_entity.pdbx_description
1 polymer ?
#
loop_
_entity_poly.entity_id
_entity_poly.type
_entity_poly.pdbx_seq_one_letter_code
_entity_poly.pdbx_strand_id
1 'polypeptide(L)' 'MNRAEEYTPAEIRRAGWDALKDKLGIAGALKFIQQYESGEDDYSKLRRELYEKDKVSDLFKKMK' A
#
# COMPACT_ATOMS: atom_id res chain seq x y z
N MET A 1 21.91 -19.55 -9.11
CA MET A 1 21.80 -18.10 -9.43
C MET A 1 20.75 -17.50 -8.54
N ASN A 2 21.03 -16.33 -7.97
CA ASN A 2 20.09 -15.63 -7.12
C ASN A 2 19.03 -14.99 -8.04
N ARG A 3 17.80 -15.52 -8.07
CA ARG A 3 16.73 -15.02 -8.97
C ARG A 3 16.44 -13.53 -8.80
N ALA A 4 16.85 -12.94 -7.67
CA ALA A 4 16.73 -11.51 -7.41
C ALA A 4 17.57 -10.64 -8.35
N GLU A 5 18.66 -11.16 -8.93
CA GLU A 5 19.53 -10.41 -9.85
C GLU A 5 18.99 -10.36 -11.29
N GLU A 6 18.02 -11.23 -11.63
CA GLU A 6 17.44 -11.36 -12.98
C GLU A 6 16.13 -10.56 -13.15
N TYR A 7 15.54 -10.08 -12.05
CA TYR A 7 14.23 -9.44 -12.07
C TYR A 7 14.31 -7.97 -11.67
N THR A 8 13.55 -7.14 -12.40
CA THR A 8 13.21 -5.80 -11.94
C THR A 8 12.42 -5.85 -10.64
N PRO A 9 12.39 -4.77 -9.83
CA PRO A 9 11.58 -4.73 -8.61
C PRO A 9 10.09 -5.07 -8.83
N ALA A 10 9.53 -4.70 -9.99
CA ALA A 10 8.15 -5.02 -10.34
C ALA A 10 7.96 -6.53 -10.59
N GLU A 11 8.91 -7.18 -11.26
CA GLU A 11 8.89 -8.62 -11.50
C GLU A 11 9.07 -9.41 -10.20
N ILE A 12 9.94 -8.95 -9.29
CA ILE A 12 10.07 -9.55 -7.96
C ILE A 12 8.75 -9.49 -7.20
N ARG A 13 8.07 -8.33 -7.18
CA ARG A 13 6.75 -8.19 -6.52
C ARG A 13 5.71 -9.12 -7.12
N ARG A 14 5.67 -9.23 -8.46
CA ARG A 14 4.72 -10.11 -9.15
C ARG A 14 4.98 -11.58 -8.84
N ALA A 15 6.23 -12.02 -8.93
CA ALA A 15 6.62 -13.39 -8.60
C ALA A 15 6.32 -13.74 -7.13
N GLY A 16 6.60 -12.81 -6.20
CA GLY A 16 6.25 -12.97 -4.79
C GLY A 16 4.74 -13.09 -4.56
N TRP A 17 3.95 -12.23 -5.21
CA TRP A 17 2.48 -12.30 -5.15
C TRP A 17 1.93 -13.61 -5.69
N ASP A 18 2.44 -14.08 -6.84
CA ASP A 18 2.00 -15.34 -7.43
C ASP A 18 2.36 -16.54 -6.53
N ALA A 19 3.55 -16.55 -5.93
CA ALA A 19 3.96 -17.58 -4.97
C ALA A 19 3.08 -17.58 -3.70
N LEU A 20 2.76 -16.40 -3.15
CA LEU A 20 1.90 -16.27 -1.98
C LEU A 20 0.46 -16.75 -2.27
N LYS A 21 -0.11 -16.35 -3.41
CA LYS A 21 -1.45 -16.81 -3.83
C LYS A 21 -1.50 -18.32 -4.01
N ASP A 22 -0.50 -18.93 -4.66
CA ASP A 22 -0.45 -20.38 -4.90
C ASP A 22 -0.45 -21.17 -3.57
N LYS A 23 0.29 -20.69 -2.56
CA LYS A 23 0.45 -21.40 -1.30
C LYS A 23 -0.61 -21.10 -0.25
N LEU A 24 -1.10 -19.87 -0.19
CA LEU A 24 -1.96 -19.40 0.89
C LEU A 24 -3.38 -19.06 0.43
N GLY A 25 -3.64 -19.06 -0.88
CA GLY A 25 -4.83 -18.47 -1.46
C GLY A 25 -4.86 -16.94 -1.29
N ILE A 26 -5.84 -16.30 -1.93
CA ILE A 26 -5.96 -14.82 -1.96
C ILE A 26 -6.06 -14.24 -0.54
N ALA A 27 -6.93 -14.81 0.30
CA ALA A 27 -7.16 -14.29 1.66
C ALA A 27 -5.93 -14.47 2.57
N GLY A 28 -5.21 -15.60 2.47
CA GLY A 28 -4.00 -15.85 3.24
C GLY A 28 -2.84 -14.97 2.78
N ALA A 29 -2.67 -14.78 1.47
CA ALA A 29 -1.66 -13.90 0.90
C ALA A 29 -1.86 -12.44 1.35
N LEU A 30 -3.09 -11.92 1.33
CA LEU A 30 -3.39 -10.57 1.81
C LEU A 30 -3.09 -10.40 3.30
N LYS A 31 -3.51 -11.35 4.14
CA LYS A 31 -3.20 -11.31 5.58
C LYS A 31 -1.69 -11.35 5.83
N PHE A 32 -0.95 -12.16 5.08
CA PHE A 32 0.50 -12.20 5.18
C PHE A 32 1.11 -10.84 4.87
N ILE A 33 0.71 -10.19 3.77
CA ILE A 33 1.21 -8.84 3.42
C ILE A 33 0.88 -7.84 4.53
N GLN A 34 -0.36 -7.85 5.05
CA GLN A 34 -0.82 -6.98 6.13
C GLN A 34 -0.04 -7.13 7.45
N GLN A 35 0.65 -8.25 7.69
CA GLN A 35 1.49 -8.43 8.87
C GLN A 35 2.79 -7.61 8.79
N TYR A 36 3.24 -7.30 7.57
CA TYR A 36 4.49 -6.57 7.30
C TYR A 36 4.25 -5.16 6.75
N GLU A 37 3.05 -4.89 6.25
CA GLU A 37 2.55 -3.53 6.14
C GLU A 37 2.28 -3.01 7.55
N SER A 38 3.31 -2.47 8.20
CA SER A 38 3.07 -1.41 9.16
C SER A 38 2.29 -0.35 8.41
N GLY A 39 1.02 -0.15 8.74
CA GLY A 39 0.30 1.04 8.30
C GLY A 39 1.08 2.24 8.80
N GLU A 40 1.99 2.73 7.96
CA GLU A 40 2.66 3.99 8.19
C GLU A 40 1.58 5.03 7.96
N ASP A 41 1.44 5.89 8.96
CA ASP A 41 0.52 7.00 9.01
C ASP A 41 -0.90 6.65 9.46
N ASP A 42 -1.19 7.09 10.69
CA ASP A 42 -2.54 7.37 11.14
C ASP A 42 -3.14 8.39 10.16
N TYR A 43 -3.87 7.90 9.16
CA TYR A 43 -4.54 8.74 8.17
C TYR A 43 -5.43 9.80 8.83
N SER A 44 -5.96 9.52 10.04
CA SER A 44 -6.73 10.52 10.78
C SER A 44 -5.87 11.67 11.27
N LYS A 45 -4.63 11.40 11.71
CA LYS A 45 -3.63 12.44 12.02
C LYS A 45 -3.21 13.19 10.76
N LEU A 46 -2.80 12.48 9.72
CA LEU A 46 -2.35 13.10 8.46
C LEU A 46 -3.44 13.99 7.85
N ARG A 47 -4.68 13.49 7.77
CA ARG A 47 -5.84 14.27 7.30
C ARG A 47 -6.05 15.52 8.16
N ARG A 48 -5.89 15.41 9.48
CA ARG A 48 -6.08 16.54 10.39
C ARG A 48 -4.97 17.57 10.16
N GLU A 49 -3.70 17.17 10.09
CA GLU A 49 -2.59 18.09 9.79
C GLU A 49 -2.76 18.81 8.44
N LEU A 50 -3.19 18.11 7.40
CA LEU A 50 -3.37 18.68 6.06
C LEU A 50 -4.56 19.65 5.98
N TYR A 51 -5.64 19.41 6.72
CA TYR A 51 -6.94 20.06 6.48
C TYR A 51 -7.61 20.67 7.72
N GLU A 52 -6.94 20.74 8.88
CA GLU A 52 -7.50 21.29 10.12
C GLU A 52 -8.09 22.69 9.95
N LYS A 53 -7.49 23.50 9.07
CA LYS A 53 -7.88 24.90 8.84
C LYS A 53 -8.81 25.10 7.65
N ASP A 54 -9.03 24.05 6.84
CA ASP A 54 -9.84 24.15 5.63
C ASP A 54 -11.29 23.75 5.92
N LYS A 55 -12.26 24.57 5.49
CA LYS A 55 -13.64 24.10 5.39
C LYS A 55 -13.80 23.26 4.13
N VAL A 56 -14.76 22.34 4.17
CA VAL A 56 -15.10 21.50 3.00
C VAL A 56 -15.35 22.35 1.75
N SER A 57 -16.02 23.50 1.89
CA SER A 57 -16.26 24.44 0.79
C SER A 57 -15.00 25.00 0.15
N ASP A 58 -13.92 25.15 0.92
CA ASP A 58 -12.66 25.71 0.44
C ASP A 58 -11.83 24.65 -0.28
N LEU A 59 -11.90 23.39 0.16
CA LEU A 59 -11.34 22.24 -0.55
C LEU A 59 -11.96 22.09 -1.95
N PHE A 60 -13.28 22.21 -2.06
CA PHE A 60 -13.97 22.16 -3.36
C PHE A 60 -13.51 23.24 -4.34
N LYS A 61 -13.11 24.43 -3.85
CA LYS A 61 -12.58 25.50 -4.70
C LYS A 61 -11.17 25.20 -5.21
N LYS A 62 -10.35 24.48 -4.43
CA LYS A 62 -8.96 24.09 -4.79
C LYS A 62 -8.90 22.97 -5.85
N MET A 63 -9.99 22.23 -6.07
CA MET A 63 -10.06 21.13 -7.03
C MET A 63 -10.44 21.57 -8.46
N LYS A 64 -10.82 22.83 -8.65
CA LYS A 64 -11.09 23.45 -9.95
C LYS A 64 -9.84 24.14 -10.48
#